data_AF-A0A967YYJ5-F1
#
_entry.id   AF-A0A967YYJ5-F1
#
_cell.length_a   1.000
_cell.length_b   1.000
_cell.length_c   1.000
_cell.angle_alpha   90.00
_cell.angle_beta   90.00
_cell.angle_gamma   90.00
#
_symmetry.space_group_name_H-M   'P 1'
#
loop_
_entity.id
_entity.type
_entity.pdbx_description
1 polymer ?
#
loop_
_entity_poly.entity_id
_entity_poly.type
_entity_poly.pdbx_seq_one_letter_code
_entity_poly.pdbx_strand_id
1 'polypeptide(L)'
;PKDIIRGTVETIAENTVDGVISPMFFAFLGGAPFALTYKVINTLDSMIGHKNVRYRHFGKFAARLDDAANFIPARMSVPAIGFAAFLVGLNFKRTIAITFRDGGKHPSPNAGIPEAAFAGALSIQLGGLNSYQGVASPKRTLGDARLPLELIHIKKAEQLMFMTSIISLSVFSALLLLIGKFL
;
A
#
# COMPACT_ATOMS: atom_id res chain seq x y z
N PRO A 1 -6.84 -20.74 6.83
CA PRO A 1 -6.51 -20.96 5.39
C PRO A 1 -5.42 -19.98 4.93
N LYS A 2 -4.41 -20.43 4.18
CA LYS A 2 -3.28 -19.57 3.74
C LYS A 2 -3.73 -18.38 2.89
N ASP A 3 -4.79 -18.55 2.10
CA ASP A 3 -5.33 -17.47 1.26
C ASP A 3 -5.93 -16.32 2.07
N ILE A 4 -6.53 -16.62 3.25
CA ILE A 4 -7.03 -15.57 4.15
C ILE A 4 -5.86 -14.78 4.71
N ILE A 5 -4.80 -15.46 5.18
CA ILE A 5 -3.60 -14.81 5.72
C ILE A 5 -2.97 -13.91 4.65
N ARG A 6 -2.85 -14.42 3.41
CA ARG A 6 -2.29 -13.68 2.28
C ARG A 6 -3.12 -12.44 1.99
N GLY A 7 -4.44 -12.61 1.82
CA GLY A 7 -5.36 -11.52 1.57
C GLY A 7 -5.30 -10.45 2.66
N THR A 8 -5.24 -10.84 3.94
CA THR A 8 -5.09 -9.88 5.04
C THR A 8 -3.77 -9.10 4.95
N VAL A 9 -2.65 -9.76 4.66
CA VAL A 9 -1.35 -9.07 4.51
C VAL A 9 -1.35 -8.14 3.28
N GLU A 10 -1.91 -8.58 2.15
CA GLU A 10 -2.11 -7.75 0.94
C GLU A 10 -2.93 -6.49 1.29
N THR A 11 -4.08 -6.67 1.97
CA THR A 11 -4.94 -5.56 2.39
C THR A 11 -4.25 -4.60 3.36
N ILE A 12 -3.45 -5.09 4.31
CA ILE A 12 -2.67 -4.22 5.22
C ILE A 12 -1.64 -3.42 4.41
N ALA A 13 -0.94 -4.06 3.47
CA ALA A 13 0.08 -3.40 2.66
C ALA A 13 -0.54 -2.30 1.79
N GLU A 14 -1.61 -2.60 1.07
CA GLU A 14 -2.35 -1.64 0.24
C GLU A 14 -2.87 -0.45 1.08
N ASN A 15 -3.54 -0.74 2.22
CA ASN A 15 -4.06 0.30 3.12
C ASN A 15 -2.98 1.10 3.85
N THR A 16 -1.73 0.62 3.91
CA THR A 16 -0.62 1.44 4.41
C THR A 16 -0.45 2.68 3.54
N VAL A 17 -0.68 2.57 2.23
CA VAL A 17 -0.69 3.73 1.33
C VAL A 17 -2.05 4.42 1.35
N ASP A 18 -3.11 3.70 1.00
CA ASP A 18 -4.43 4.30 0.75
C ASP A 18 -5.11 4.83 2.01
N GLY A 19 -4.91 4.15 3.13
CA GLY A 19 -5.52 4.49 4.41
C GLY A 19 -4.71 5.48 5.25
N VAL A 20 -3.40 5.58 5.01
CA VAL A 20 -2.48 6.29 5.91
C VAL A 20 -1.60 7.29 5.17
N ILE A 21 -0.69 6.83 4.31
CA ILE A 21 0.33 7.70 3.70
C ILE A 21 -0.30 8.73 2.77
N SER A 22 -1.26 8.33 1.94
CA SER A 22 -1.93 9.23 1.00
C SER A 22 -2.75 10.31 1.72
N PRO A 23 -3.61 10.00 2.70
CA PRO A 23 -4.26 11.03 3.51
C PRO A 23 -3.27 11.98 4.20
N MET A 24 -2.16 11.46 4.76
CA MET A 24 -1.12 12.30 5.38
C MET A 24 -0.43 13.21 4.37
N PHE A 25 -0.13 12.70 3.16
CA PHE A 25 0.47 13.46 2.08
C PHE A 25 -0.43 14.62 1.63
N PHE A 26 -1.73 14.35 1.41
CA PHE A 26 -2.67 15.40 1.02
C PHE A 26 -2.94 16.38 2.17
N ALA A 27 -2.96 15.92 3.43
CA ALA A 27 -3.02 16.80 4.60
C ALA A 27 -1.80 17.73 4.66
N PHE A 28 -0.61 17.23 4.35
CA PHE A 28 0.60 18.04 4.28
C PHE A 28 0.53 19.12 3.19
N LEU A 29 -0.08 18.83 2.04
CA LEU A 29 -0.20 19.78 0.93
C LEU A 29 -1.26 20.87 1.13
N GLY A 30 -2.40 20.55 1.76
CA GLY A 30 -3.54 21.46 1.82
C GLY A 30 -4.42 21.30 3.05
N GLY A 31 -3.92 20.67 4.10
CA GLY A 31 -4.64 20.45 5.36
C GLY A 31 -5.82 19.49 5.23
N ALA A 32 -6.75 19.61 6.19
CA ALA A 32 -7.92 18.74 6.28
C ALA A 32 -8.76 18.68 4.99
N PRO A 33 -9.00 19.77 4.24
CA PRO A 33 -9.77 19.70 2.98
C PRO A 33 -9.18 18.73 1.97
N PHE A 34 -7.86 18.78 1.74
CA PHE A 34 -7.19 17.91 0.76
C PHE A 34 -7.18 16.45 1.20
N ALA A 35 -6.96 16.18 2.50
CA ALA A 35 -7.05 14.84 3.06
C ALA A 35 -8.45 14.22 2.87
N LEU A 36 -9.50 15.00 3.12
CA LEU A 36 -10.89 14.58 2.90
C LEU A 36 -11.19 14.37 1.42
N THR A 37 -10.72 15.26 0.53
CA THR A 37 -10.88 15.09 -0.92
C THR A 37 -10.25 13.78 -1.39
N TYR A 38 -9.02 13.49 -0.96
CA TYR A 38 -8.39 12.21 -1.26
C TYR A 38 -9.21 11.04 -0.74
N LYS A 39 -9.72 11.11 0.50
CA LYS A 39 -10.49 9.99 1.05
C LYS A 39 -11.79 9.76 0.29
N VAL A 40 -12.43 10.83 -0.21
CA VAL A 40 -13.58 10.72 -1.12
C VAL A 40 -13.19 10.02 -2.42
N ILE A 41 -12.07 10.39 -3.06
CA ILE A 41 -11.58 9.74 -4.29
C ILE A 41 -11.38 8.23 -4.05
N ASN A 42 -10.66 7.86 -2.99
CA ASN A 42 -10.38 6.47 -2.65
C ASN A 42 -11.65 5.66 -2.33
N THR A 43 -12.60 6.28 -1.65
CA THR A 43 -13.90 5.65 -1.34
C THR A 43 -14.74 5.46 -2.62
N LEU A 44 -14.72 6.42 -3.54
CA LEU A 44 -15.43 6.32 -4.83
C LEU A 44 -14.91 5.15 -5.67
N ASP A 45 -13.59 4.93 -5.71
CA ASP A 45 -13.03 3.78 -6.41
C ASP A 45 -13.45 2.44 -5.76
N SER A 46 -13.38 2.35 -4.44
CA SER A 46 -13.79 1.14 -3.70
C SER A 46 -15.29 0.82 -3.83
N MET A 47 -16.17 1.84 -3.90
CA MET A 47 -17.62 1.65 -4.00
C MET A 47 -18.13 1.43 -5.44
N ILE A 48 -17.51 2.08 -6.44
CA ILE A 48 -18.03 2.15 -7.82
C ILE A 48 -17.14 1.39 -8.81
N GLY A 49 -15.85 1.22 -8.50
CA GLY A 49 -14.88 0.51 -9.33
C GLY A 49 -15.16 -0.99 -9.49
N HIS A 50 -15.92 -1.59 -8.56
CA HIS A 50 -16.29 -3.01 -8.64
C HIS A 50 -17.51 -3.27 -9.52
N LYS A 51 -17.22 -3.70 -10.76
CA LYS A 51 -18.02 -4.64 -11.59
C LYS A 51 -19.54 -4.46 -11.65
N ASN A 52 -20.05 -3.22 -11.67
CA ASN A 52 -21.41 -2.99 -12.18
C ASN A 52 -21.36 -2.75 -13.69
N VAL A 53 -21.95 -3.66 -14.48
CA VAL A 53 -22.11 -3.54 -15.94
C VAL A 53 -22.73 -2.18 -16.33
N ARG A 54 -23.53 -1.61 -15.42
CA ARG A 54 -24.21 -0.31 -15.54
C ARG A 54 -23.30 0.92 -15.38
N TYR A 55 -22.15 0.81 -14.71
CA TYR A 55 -21.28 1.97 -14.36
C TYR A 55 -19.84 1.86 -14.87
N ARG A 56 -19.60 1.00 -15.87
CA ARG A 56 -18.24 0.67 -16.35
C ARG A 56 -17.37 1.89 -16.72
N HIS A 57 -17.95 2.94 -17.29
CA HIS A 57 -17.23 4.18 -17.63
C HIS A 57 -16.90 5.02 -16.39
N PHE A 58 -17.84 5.15 -15.46
CA PHE A 58 -17.63 5.84 -14.18
C PHE A 58 -16.63 5.13 -13.30
N GLY A 59 -16.72 3.80 -13.17
CA GLY A 59 -15.74 3.00 -12.44
C GLY A 59 -14.34 3.10 -13.03
N LYS A 60 -14.19 3.15 -14.36
CA LYS A 60 -12.89 3.35 -15.02
C LYS A 60 -12.32 4.75 -14.77
N PHE A 61 -13.15 5.78 -14.69
CA PHE A 61 -12.71 7.13 -14.34
C PHE A 61 -12.29 7.21 -12.87
N ALA A 62 -13.10 6.66 -11.96
CA ALA A 62 -12.80 6.59 -10.52
C ALA A 62 -11.45 5.87 -10.26
N ALA A 63 -11.25 4.69 -10.87
CA ALA A 63 -9.99 3.94 -10.75
C ALA A 63 -8.78 4.71 -11.27
N ARG A 64 -8.93 5.46 -12.38
CA ARG A 64 -7.84 6.28 -12.92
C ARG A 64 -7.54 7.50 -12.05
N LEU A 65 -8.56 8.09 -11.44
CA LEU A 65 -8.40 9.22 -10.54
C LEU A 65 -7.72 8.79 -9.23
N ASP A 66 -8.11 7.63 -8.69
CA ASP A 66 -7.43 7.03 -7.55
C ASP A 66 -5.98 6.69 -7.91
N ASP A 67 -5.75 6.00 -9.04
CA ASP A 67 -4.39 5.68 -9.50
C ASP A 67 -3.53 6.94 -9.66
N ALA A 68 -4.10 8.06 -10.14
CA ALA A 68 -3.39 9.32 -10.25
C ALA A 68 -3.08 9.94 -8.87
N ALA A 69 -4.07 9.96 -7.97
CA ALA A 69 -3.93 10.52 -6.63
C ALA A 69 -2.91 9.74 -5.77
N ASN A 70 -2.86 8.42 -5.94
CA ASN A 70 -1.95 7.52 -5.24
C ASN A 70 -0.57 7.37 -5.89
N PHE A 71 -0.36 7.94 -7.08
CA PHE A 71 0.90 7.74 -7.81
C PHE A 71 2.11 8.18 -6.98
N ILE A 72 2.12 9.43 -6.51
CA ILE A 72 3.23 9.98 -5.71
C ILE A 72 3.32 9.31 -4.33
N PRO A 73 2.23 9.25 -3.52
CA PRO A 73 2.26 8.59 -2.21
C PRO A 73 2.77 7.16 -2.24
N ALA A 74 2.37 6.35 -3.23
CA ALA A 74 2.81 4.97 -3.34
C ALA A 74 4.32 4.86 -3.50
N ARG A 75 4.97 5.72 -4.30
CA ARG A 75 6.45 5.70 -4.44
C ARG A 75 7.14 6.23 -3.18
N MET A 76 6.59 7.27 -2.55
CA MET A 76 7.11 7.82 -1.30
C MET A 76 7.02 6.81 -0.14
N SER A 77 6.09 5.85 -0.20
CA SER A 77 5.96 4.81 0.82
C SER A 77 7.18 3.88 0.90
N VAL A 78 7.88 3.65 -0.22
CA VAL A 78 8.98 2.67 -0.29
C VAL A 78 10.12 2.96 0.69
N PRO A 79 10.71 4.17 0.74
CA PRO A 79 11.73 4.49 1.74
C PRO A 79 11.20 4.43 3.17
N ALA A 80 9.94 4.83 3.41
CA ALA A 80 9.32 4.77 4.74
C ALA A 80 9.14 3.31 5.21
N ILE A 81 8.60 2.44 4.37
CA ILE A 81 8.44 0.99 4.65
C ILE A 81 9.81 0.32 4.79
N GLY A 82 10.78 0.69 3.96
CA GLY A 82 12.16 0.23 4.07
C GLY A 82 12.73 0.55 5.44
N PHE A 83 12.71 1.82 5.84
CA PHE A 83 13.24 2.25 7.12
C PHE A 83 12.45 1.68 8.31
N ALA A 84 11.12 1.59 8.21
CA ALA A 84 10.27 0.92 9.17
C ALA A 84 10.71 -0.54 9.37
N ALA A 85 10.95 -1.27 8.27
CA ALA A 85 11.42 -2.65 8.30
C ALA A 85 12.74 -2.76 9.06
N PHE A 86 13.70 -1.85 8.84
CA PHE A 86 14.94 -1.81 9.63
C PHE A 86 14.68 -1.66 11.13
N LEU A 87 13.83 -0.70 11.53
CA LEU A 87 13.55 -0.43 12.94
C LEU A 87 12.83 -1.58 13.66
N VAL A 88 12.01 -2.35 12.95
CA VAL A 88 11.30 -3.51 13.52
C VAL A 88 12.07 -4.82 13.37
N GLY A 89 13.36 -4.78 13.00
CA GLY A 89 14.22 -5.96 12.88
C GLY A 89 13.98 -6.81 11.63
N LEU A 90 13.34 -6.24 10.60
CA LEU A 90 13.13 -6.83 9.28
C LEU A 90 14.20 -6.33 8.28
N ASN A 91 14.16 -6.84 7.05
CA ASN A 91 15.26 -6.66 6.09
C ASN A 91 15.04 -5.46 5.14
N PHE A 92 15.61 -4.29 5.49
CA PHE A 92 15.61 -3.08 4.65
C PHE A 92 16.01 -3.34 3.19
N LYS A 93 17.19 -3.95 2.98
CA LYS A 93 17.77 -4.11 1.64
C LYS A 93 16.86 -4.95 0.75
N ARG A 94 16.27 -6.01 1.31
CA ARG A 94 15.32 -6.88 0.63
C ARG A 94 14.02 -6.16 0.34
N THR A 95 13.47 -5.39 1.28
CA THR A 95 12.28 -4.54 1.06
C THR A 95 12.46 -3.74 -0.22
N ILE A 96 13.54 -2.96 -0.29
CA ILE A 96 13.83 -2.11 -1.45
C ILE A 96 14.02 -2.94 -2.73
N ALA A 97 14.85 -3.99 -2.68
CA ALA A 97 15.14 -4.81 -3.85
C ALA A 97 13.90 -5.50 -4.44
N ILE A 98 13.03 -6.04 -3.58
CA ILE A 98 11.79 -6.70 -4.01
C ILE A 98 10.79 -5.69 -4.54
N THR A 99 10.65 -4.51 -3.92
CA THR A 99 9.78 -3.45 -4.45
C THR A 99 10.17 -3.05 -5.87
N PHE A 100 11.45 -2.84 -6.15
CA PHE A 100 11.91 -2.50 -7.50
C PHE A 100 11.72 -3.66 -8.50
N ARG A 101 11.95 -4.90 -8.07
CA ARG A 101 11.80 -6.09 -8.92
C ARG A 101 10.35 -6.40 -9.26
N ASP A 102 9.46 -6.26 -8.29
CA ASP A 102 8.10 -6.83 -8.35
C ASP A 102 6.99 -5.79 -8.29
N GLY A 103 7.23 -4.56 -7.82
CA GLY A 103 6.18 -3.58 -7.58
C GLY A 103 5.35 -3.20 -8.82
N GLY A 104 5.95 -3.30 -10.02
CA GLY A 104 5.26 -3.08 -11.30
C GLY A 104 4.51 -4.29 -11.86
N LYS A 105 4.46 -5.43 -11.13
CA LYS A 105 3.77 -6.64 -11.60
C LYS A 105 2.26 -6.58 -11.38
N HIS A 106 1.77 -5.76 -10.44
CA HIS A 106 0.35 -5.59 -10.16
C HIS A 106 -0.37 -4.84 -11.31
N PRO A 107 -1.65 -5.12 -11.61
CA PRO A 107 -2.40 -4.39 -12.63
C PRO A 107 -2.56 -2.88 -12.36
N SER A 108 -2.77 -2.51 -11.09
CA SER A 108 -2.68 -1.10 -10.67
C SER A 108 -1.22 -0.67 -10.60
N PRO A 109 -0.88 0.53 -11.12
CA PRO A 109 0.46 1.11 -11.05
C PRO A 109 0.92 1.44 -9.63
N ASN A 110 0.04 1.35 -8.63
CA ASN A 110 0.31 1.76 -7.24
C ASN A 110 0.29 0.58 -6.27
N ALA A 111 -0.77 -0.23 -6.28
CA ALA A 111 -1.00 -1.24 -5.24
C ALA A 111 0.14 -2.28 -5.12
N GLY A 112 0.80 -2.64 -6.22
CA GLY A 112 1.92 -3.59 -6.20
C GLY A 112 3.16 -3.08 -5.45
N ILE A 113 3.32 -1.76 -5.31
CA ILE A 113 4.49 -1.15 -4.66
C ILE A 113 4.56 -1.48 -3.17
N PRO A 114 3.56 -1.12 -2.34
CA PRO A 114 3.57 -1.47 -0.93
C PRO A 114 3.44 -2.99 -0.72
N GLU A 115 2.68 -3.72 -1.54
CA GLU A 115 2.61 -5.18 -1.44
C GLU A 115 3.98 -5.84 -1.64
N ALA A 116 4.73 -5.44 -2.67
CA ALA A 116 6.08 -5.95 -2.90
C ALA A 116 7.04 -5.53 -1.78
N ALA A 117 6.91 -4.31 -1.23
CA ALA A 117 7.70 -3.86 -0.09
C ALA A 117 7.45 -4.75 1.14
N PHE A 118 6.18 -5.02 1.47
CA PHE A 118 5.80 -5.88 2.59
C PHE A 118 6.27 -7.32 2.37
N ALA A 119 6.07 -7.88 1.17
CA ALA A 119 6.56 -9.20 0.81
C ALA A 119 8.09 -9.31 0.99
N GLY A 120 8.82 -8.27 0.57
CA GLY A 120 10.25 -8.13 0.77
C GLY A 120 10.63 -8.06 2.25
N ALA A 121 10.03 -7.14 3.02
CA ALA A 121 10.32 -6.96 4.45
C ALA A 121 10.10 -8.25 5.24
N LEU A 122 8.99 -8.94 4.96
CA LEU A 122 8.54 -10.14 5.66
C LEU A 122 9.18 -11.43 5.11
N SER A 123 9.90 -11.37 3.99
CA SER A 123 10.51 -12.53 3.32
C SER A 123 9.50 -13.63 2.94
N ILE A 124 8.31 -13.21 2.51
CA ILE A 124 7.21 -14.06 2.06
C ILE A 124 6.86 -13.77 0.60
N GLN A 125 6.01 -14.62 0.04
CA GLN A 125 5.41 -14.39 -1.29
C GLN A 125 3.92 -14.06 -1.14
N LEU A 126 3.52 -12.95 -1.75
CA LEU A 126 2.12 -12.52 -1.92
C LEU A 126 1.67 -12.75 -3.37
N GLY A 127 0.38 -12.59 -3.64
CA GLY A 127 -0.25 -12.93 -4.91
C GLY A 127 -0.33 -14.43 -5.18
N GLY A 128 -0.29 -14.82 -6.45
CA GLY A 128 -0.47 -16.20 -6.89
C GLY A 128 -1.93 -16.60 -7.03
N LEU A 129 -2.21 -17.91 -6.91
CA LEU A 129 -3.56 -18.47 -7.03
C LEU A 129 -4.36 -18.20 -5.75
N ASN A 130 -5.31 -17.27 -5.83
CA ASN A 130 -6.34 -17.09 -4.81
C ASN A 130 -7.64 -17.73 -5.32
N SER A 131 -8.40 -18.40 -4.45
CA SER A 131 -9.75 -18.88 -4.78
C SER A 131 -10.79 -17.96 -4.15
N TYR A 132 -11.59 -17.27 -4.97
CA TYR A 132 -12.71 -16.46 -4.50
C TYR A 132 -14.00 -17.18 -4.86
N GLN A 133 -14.77 -17.61 -3.85
CA GLN A 133 -16.02 -18.37 -4.06
C GLN A 133 -15.84 -19.63 -4.94
N GLY A 134 -14.69 -20.31 -4.84
CA GLY A 134 -14.39 -21.52 -5.62
C GLY A 134 -13.80 -21.26 -7.01
N VAL A 135 -13.69 -20.00 -7.45
CA VAL A 135 -13.08 -19.64 -8.74
C VAL A 135 -11.63 -19.21 -8.52
N ALA A 136 -10.71 -19.90 -9.18
CA ALA A 136 -9.31 -19.55 -9.22
C ALA A 136 -9.10 -18.17 -9.90
N SER A 137 -8.53 -17.22 -9.18
CA SER A 137 -8.10 -15.93 -9.69
C SER A 137 -6.57 -15.85 -9.63
N PRO A 138 -5.88 -16.05 -10.77
CA PRO A 138 -4.43 -15.98 -10.82
C PRO A 138 -3.97 -14.52 -10.71
N LYS A 139 -3.32 -14.16 -9.61
CA LYS A 139 -2.56 -12.92 -9.46
C LYS A 139 -1.08 -13.18 -9.76
N ARG A 140 -0.35 -12.17 -10.23
CA ARG A 140 1.12 -12.25 -10.30
C ARG A 140 1.69 -12.32 -8.89
N THR A 141 2.76 -13.10 -8.71
CA THR A 141 3.42 -13.25 -7.41
C THR A 141 4.37 -12.08 -7.13
N LEU A 142 4.37 -11.61 -5.89
CA LEU A 142 5.26 -10.56 -5.38
C LEU A 142 6.13 -11.13 -4.25
N GLY A 143 7.42 -10.89 -4.28
CA GLY A 143 8.38 -11.42 -3.30
C GLY A 143 8.84 -12.85 -3.57
N ASP A 144 9.57 -13.38 -2.60
CA ASP A 144 10.17 -14.72 -2.61
C ASP A 144 9.56 -15.55 -1.47
N ALA A 145 9.15 -16.80 -1.72
CA ALA A 145 8.63 -17.70 -0.70
C ALA A 145 9.75 -18.28 0.20
N ARG A 146 10.54 -17.40 0.85
CA ARG A 146 11.65 -17.82 1.73
C ARG A 146 11.18 -18.31 3.09
N LEU A 147 10.10 -17.73 3.58
CA LEU A 147 9.39 -18.20 4.76
C LEU A 147 7.98 -18.67 4.37
N PRO A 148 7.47 -19.74 5.01
CA PRO A 148 6.09 -20.15 4.82
C PRO A 148 5.16 -19.06 5.35
N LEU A 149 4.07 -18.80 4.62
CA LEU A 149 3.06 -17.85 5.06
C LEU A 149 2.26 -18.41 6.25
N GLU A 150 2.32 -17.68 7.36
CA GLU A 150 1.76 -18.04 8.67
C GLU A 150 1.06 -16.86 9.34
N LEU A 151 0.22 -17.12 10.33
CA LEU A 151 -0.57 -16.09 11.05
C LEU A 151 0.27 -14.97 11.66
N ILE A 152 1.52 -15.26 12.05
CA ILE A 152 2.45 -14.26 12.59
C ILE A 152 2.72 -13.12 11.61
N HIS A 153 2.60 -13.36 10.30
CA HIS A 153 2.84 -12.36 9.28
C HIS A 153 1.76 -11.27 9.25
N ILE A 154 0.54 -11.55 9.73
CA ILE A 154 -0.49 -10.52 9.91
C ILE A 154 -0.03 -9.51 10.96
N LYS A 155 0.41 -9.99 12.13
CA LYS A 155 0.92 -9.13 13.21
C LYS A 155 2.17 -8.37 12.80
N LYS A 156 3.09 -9.00 12.05
CA LYS A 156 4.29 -8.33 11.55
C LYS A 156 3.96 -7.28 10.48
N ALA A 157 2.99 -7.55 9.60
CA ALA A 157 2.51 -6.57 8.63
C ALA A 157 1.88 -5.37 9.33
N GLU A 158 1.04 -5.60 10.33
CA GLU A 158 0.45 -4.54 11.17
C GLU A 158 1.53 -3.71 11.87
N GLN A 159 2.52 -4.35 12.52
CA GLN A 159 3.65 -3.67 13.15
C GLN A 159 4.44 -2.81 12.15
N LEU A 160 4.68 -3.34 10.94
CA LEU A 160 5.36 -2.63 9.87
C LEU A 160 4.55 -1.42 9.39
N MET A 161 3.23 -1.57 9.23
CA MET A 161 2.31 -0.49 8.89
C MET A 161 2.38 0.60 9.97
N PHE A 162 2.20 0.28 11.25
CA PHE A 162 2.27 1.27 12.34
C PHE A 162 3.59 2.03 12.38
N MET A 163 4.72 1.33 12.26
CA MET A 163 6.03 1.98 12.23
C MET A 163 6.19 2.88 11.00
N THR A 164 5.69 2.44 9.83
CA THR A 164 5.66 3.26 8.62
C THR A 164 4.82 4.52 8.84
N SER A 165 3.64 4.41 9.47
CA SER A 165 2.78 5.54 9.81
C SER A 165 3.48 6.56 10.70
N ILE A 166 4.20 6.10 11.73
CA ILE A 166 4.96 6.98 12.65
C ILE A 166 6.05 7.73 11.89
N ILE A 167 6.81 7.03 11.04
CA ILE A 167 7.87 7.63 10.22
C ILE A 167 7.29 8.67 9.28
N SER A 168 6.25 8.32 8.52
CA SER A 168 5.60 9.22 7.57
C SER A 168 5.05 10.46 8.25
N LEU A 169 4.34 10.30 9.38
CA LEU A 169 3.82 11.43 10.16
C LEU A 169 4.95 12.34 10.63
N SER A 170 6.02 11.77 11.20
CA SER A 170 7.16 12.53 11.68
C SER A 170 7.84 13.33 10.57
N VAL A 171 8.02 12.71 9.39
CA VAL A 171 8.60 13.37 8.22
C VAL A 171 7.71 14.50 7.71
N PHE A 172 6.42 14.27 7.51
CA PHE A 172 5.50 15.31 7.04
C PHE A 172 5.35 16.46 8.04
N SER A 173 5.28 16.18 9.34
CA SER A 173 5.25 17.21 10.38
C SER A 173 6.54 18.02 10.41
N ALA A 174 7.71 17.37 10.31
CA ALA A 174 8.99 18.07 10.26
C ALA A 174 9.10 18.98 9.03
N LEU A 175 8.69 18.49 7.85
CA LEU A 175 8.65 19.29 6.62
C LEU A 175 7.72 20.49 6.74
N LEU A 176 6.54 20.31 7.33
CA LEU A 176 5.57 21.39 7.51
C LEU A 176 6.13 22.49 8.43
N LEU A 177 6.77 22.10 9.53
CA LEU A 177 7.42 23.04 10.46
C LEU A 177 8.60 23.77 9.82
N LEU A 178 9.34 23.11 8.93
CA LEU A 178 10.41 23.77 8.19
C LEU A 178 9.84 24.81 7.23
N ILE A 179 8.85 24.46 6.41
CA ILE A 179 8.22 25.39 5.45
C ILE A 179 7.58 26.58 6.17
N GLY A 180 6.84 26.33 7.26
CA GLY A 180 6.18 27.39 8.05
C GLY A 180 7.14 28.34 8.75
N LYS A 181 8.43 28.00 8.88
CA LYS A 181 9.47 28.94 9.36
C LYS A 181 10.00 29.87 8.26
N PHE A 182 9.73 29.56 6.98
CA PHE A 182 10.19 30.33 5.82
C PHE A 182 9.07 31.12 5.12
N LEU A 183 7.84 31.04 5.63
CA LEU A 183 6.68 31.87 5.24
C LEU A 183 6.46 32.96 6.29
#